data_AF-A0A2K8NU26-F1
#
_entry.id   AF-A0A2K8NU26-F1
#
_cell.length_a   1.000
_cell.length_b   1.000
_cell.length_c   1.000
_cell.angle_alpha   90.00
_cell.angle_beta   90.00
_cell.angle_gamma   90.00
#
_symmetry.space_group_name_H-M   'P 1'
#
loop_
_entity.id
_entity.type
_entity.pdbx_description
1 polymer ?
#
loop_
_entity_poly.entity_id
_entity_poly.type
_entity_poly.pdbx_seq_one_letter_code
_entity_poly.pdbx_strand_id
1 'polypeptide(L)'
;MEQKQIRSFNLSRTNFWISALFQLLFAIVPFLFILFFLSPDFQQLAINLYHQLPNPKVGYLVLICVGYVLVGLILTFITWILKWQKVDGFTFVLGLTLLLSSVIVNQTWLQAWDFNNTIVKLLIRFIIAIMFGLIGIFLGLLLSTLARNFEYKQEDKIQIIIDDYHDQKLGDKNTWTKTTTKIIQNYEKAKIEEKINQEKKNILEQKLATASNTDDLKDQIKKEQIKQKLNLREEKQRTKKSKT
;
A
#
# COMPACT_ATOMS: atom_id res chain seq x y z
N MET A 1 20.20 -26.22 15.43
CA MET A 1 20.66 -25.19 14.49
C MET A 1 19.47 -24.30 14.19
N GLU A 2 19.44 -23.07 14.70
CA GLU A 2 18.40 -22.09 14.39
C GLU A 2 18.46 -21.77 12.89
N GLN A 3 17.48 -22.26 12.12
CA GLN A 3 17.18 -21.63 10.84
C GLN A 3 16.60 -20.25 11.15
N LYS A 4 17.48 -19.25 11.18
CA LYS A 4 17.07 -17.84 11.03
C LYS A 4 16.38 -17.77 9.67
N GLN A 5 15.06 -17.94 9.66
CA GLN A 5 14.23 -17.65 8.50
C GLN A 5 14.69 -16.28 8.00
N ILE A 6 15.24 -16.23 6.79
CA ILE A 6 15.55 -14.97 6.13
C ILE A 6 14.19 -14.31 5.98
N ARG A 7 13.85 -13.41 6.92
CA ARG A 7 12.58 -12.68 6.90
C ARG A 7 12.49 -12.04 5.53
N SER A 8 11.46 -12.43 4.78
CA SER A 8 11.31 -11.98 3.41
C SER A 8 11.26 -10.44 3.41
N PHE A 9 12.25 -9.81 2.78
CA PHE A 9 12.27 -8.35 2.59
C PHE A 9 11.08 -7.85 1.77
N ASN A 10 10.30 -8.77 1.17
CA ASN A 10 8.96 -8.53 0.66
C ASN A 10 7.93 -8.41 1.79
N LEU A 11 8.15 -7.48 2.73
CA LEU A 11 7.06 -6.90 3.47
C LEU A 11 6.14 -6.22 2.46
N SER A 12 4.88 -6.66 2.42
CA SER A 12 3.88 -6.09 1.51
C SER A 12 3.85 -4.58 1.71
N ARG A 13 4.02 -3.82 0.64
CA ARG A 13 3.86 -2.36 0.65
C ARG A 13 2.39 -2.00 0.80
N THR A 14 2.10 -0.77 1.22
CA THR A 14 0.73 -0.27 1.15
C THR A 14 0.26 -0.33 -0.31
N ASN A 15 -1.00 -0.73 -0.55
CA ASN A 15 -1.55 -0.66 -1.91
C ASN A 15 -1.41 0.78 -2.42
N PHE A 16 -0.87 0.93 -3.63
CA PHE A 16 -0.62 2.23 -4.24
C PHE A 16 -1.83 3.16 -4.18
N TRP A 17 -3.04 2.65 -4.50
CA TRP A 17 -4.26 3.47 -4.51
C TRP A 17 -4.66 3.96 -3.11
N ILE A 18 -4.49 3.11 -2.09
CA ILE A 18 -4.76 3.48 -0.70
C ILE A 18 -3.77 4.56 -0.25
N SER A 19 -2.49 4.37 -0.57
CA SER A 19 -1.45 5.35 -0.24
C SER A 19 -1.71 6.68 -0.96
N ALA A 20 -1.98 6.65 -2.27
CA ALA A 20 -2.25 7.85 -3.06
C ALA A 20 -3.48 8.62 -2.56
N LEU A 21 -4.58 7.92 -2.27
CA LEU A 21 -5.79 8.56 -1.72
C LEU A 21 -5.53 9.17 -0.34
N PHE A 22 -4.76 8.48 0.51
CA PHE A 22 -4.38 9.01 1.82
C PHE A 22 -3.52 10.28 1.69
N GLN A 23 -2.51 10.28 0.81
CA GLN A 23 -1.69 11.48 0.56
C GLN A 23 -2.53 12.62 -0.01
N LEU A 24 -3.47 12.32 -0.91
CA LEU A 24 -4.39 13.32 -1.45
C LEU A 24 -5.19 14.00 -0.32
N LEU A 25 -5.85 13.20 0.52
CA LEU A 25 -6.76 13.71 1.55
C LEU A 25 -6.05 14.38 2.73
N PHE A 26 -4.87 13.88 3.12
CA PHE A 26 -4.23 14.29 4.37
C PHE A 26 -2.91 15.05 4.20
N ALA A 27 -2.33 15.06 3.00
CA ALA A 27 -1.21 15.93 2.68
C ALA A 27 -1.63 17.03 1.69
N ILE A 28 -2.13 16.67 0.51
CA ILE A 28 -2.35 17.62 -0.60
C ILE A 28 -3.53 18.57 -0.30
N VAL A 29 -4.70 18.05 0.06
CA VAL A 29 -5.89 18.88 0.32
C VAL A 29 -5.66 19.88 1.45
N PRO A 30 -5.12 19.50 2.63
CA PRO A 30 -4.81 20.45 3.69
C PRO A 30 -3.74 21.46 3.29
N PHE A 31 -2.74 21.04 2.50
CA PHE A 31 -1.76 21.97 1.92
C PHE A 31 -2.45 23.02 1.05
N LEU A 32 -3.33 22.63 0.14
CA LEU A 32 -4.05 23.57 -0.72
C LEU A 32 -4.91 24.52 0.11
N PHE A 33 -5.52 24.03 1.18
CA PHE A 33 -6.27 24.86 2.11
C PHE A 33 -5.37 25.92 2.77
N ILE A 34 -4.23 25.53 3.33
CA ILE A 34 -3.29 26.50 3.92
C ILE A 34 -2.74 27.44 2.84
N LEU A 35 -2.44 26.92 1.65
CA LEU A 35 -1.91 27.71 0.54
C LEU A 35 -2.88 28.82 0.12
N PHE A 36 -4.14 28.50 -0.19
CA PHE A 36 -5.09 29.50 -0.66
C PHE A 36 -5.58 30.46 0.42
N PHE A 37 -5.77 29.97 1.66
CA PHE A 37 -6.33 30.78 2.73
C PHE A 37 -5.28 31.53 3.56
N LEU A 38 -4.03 31.06 3.61
CA LEU A 38 -3.02 31.58 4.54
C LEU A 38 -1.66 31.87 3.90
N SER A 39 -1.43 31.51 2.63
CA SER A 39 -0.16 31.85 1.97
C SER A 39 -0.10 33.32 1.54
N PRO A 40 1.07 33.97 1.66
CA PRO A 40 1.32 35.27 1.05
C PRO A 40 1.22 35.29 -0.49
N ASP A 41 1.32 34.14 -1.18
CA ASP A 41 1.15 34.06 -2.64
C ASP A 41 -0.22 34.53 -3.11
N PHE A 42 -1.24 34.28 -2.30
CA PHE A 42 -2.64 34.51 -2.62
C PHE A 42 -3.26 35.63 -1.80
N GLN A 43 -2.44 36.51 -1.21
CA GLN A 43 -2.90 37.61 -0.35
C GLN A 43 -3.88 38.58 -1.04
N GLN A 44 -3.90 38.59 -2.38
CA GLN A 44 -4.82 39.40 -3.17
C GLN A 44 -6.21 38.76 -3.36
N LEU A 45 -6.37 37.47 -3.05
CA LEU A 45 -7.69 36.80 -3.12
C LEU A 45 -8.56 37.20 -1.93
N ALA A 46 -9.85 37.45 -2.18
CA ALA A 46 -10.80 37.86 -1.13
C ALA A 46 -11.00 36.82 -0.01
N ILE A 47 -10.77 35.54 -0.31
CA ILE A 47 -10.87 34.43 0.65
C ILE A 47 -9.61 34.25 1.51
N ASN A 48 -8.52 34.96 1.20
CA ASN A 48 -7.25 34.81 1.89
C ASN A 48 -7.23 35.64 3.19
N LEU A 49 -6.77 35.01 4.27
CA LEU A 49 -6.74 35.53 5.63
C LEU A 49 -5.32 35.89 6.08
N TYR A 50 -4.32 35.94 5.17
CA TYR A 50 -2.93 36.23 5.50
C TYR A 50 -2.73 37.58 6.21
N HIS A 51 -3.55 38.58 5.87
CA HIS A 51 -3.51 39.89 6.55
C HIS A 51 -4.11 39.86 7.96
N GLN A 52 -4.91 38.84 8.28
CA GLN A 52 -5.51 38.64 9.60
C GLN A 52 -4.57 37.86 10.55
N LEU A 53 -3.46 37.31 10.05
CA LEU A 53 -2.46 36.66 10.89
C LEU A 53 -1.78 37.70 11.81
N PRO A 54 -1.56 37.38 13.10
CA PRO A 54 -0.86 38.27 13.99
C PRO A 54 0.62 38.45 13.61
N ASN A 55 1.21 39.56 14.02
CA ASN A 55 2.64 39.81 13.82
C ASN A 55 3.47 39.10 14.91
N PRO A 56 4.57 38.42 14.56
CA PRO A 56 5.12 38.24 13.21
C PRO A 56 4.41 37.12 12.42
N LYS A 57 3.91 37.44 11.22
CA LYS A 57 3.14 36.49 10.37
C LYS A 57 3.89 35.20 10.07
N VAL A 58 5.20 35.29 9.87
CA VAL A 58 6.07 34.13 9.58
C VAL A 58 5.98 33.09 10.70
N GLY A 59 6.01 33.52 11.97
CA GLY A 59 5.98 32.62 13.11
C GLY A 59 4.68 31.82 13.19
N TYR A 60 3.55 32.48 12.99
CA TYR A 60 2.24 31.83 12.96
C TYR A 60 2.11 30.87 11.78
N LEU A 61 2.60 31.25 10.59
CA LEU A 61 2.55 30.38 9.41
C LEU A 61 3.42 29.13 9.59
N VAL A 62 4.61 29.27 10.19
CA VAL A 62 5.48 28.15 10.56
C VAL A 62 4.76 27.24 11.56
N LEU A 63 4.12 27.79 12.59
CA LEU A 63 3.39 27.01 13.59
C LEU A 63 2.22 26.24 12.98
N ILE A 64 1.47 26.85 12.06
CA ILE A 64 0.40 26.18 11.31
C ILE A 64 0.96 25.05 10.45
N CYS A 65 2.08 25.28 9.76
CA CYS A 65 2.75 24.25 8.95
C CYS A 65 3.28 23.09 9.81
N VAL A 66 3.86 23.37 10.97
CA VAL A 66 4.28 22.35 11.95
C VAL A 66 3.06 21.56 12.43
N GLY A 67 1.97 22.23 12.77
CA GLY A 67 0.71 21.58 13.13
C GLY A 67 0.18 20.66 12.03
N TYR A 68 0.23 21.10 10.78
CA TYR A 68 -0.11 20.29 9.61
C TYR A 68 0.76 19.04 9.46
N VAL A 69 2.08 19.15 9.59
CA VAL A 69 3.00 18.00 9.57
C VAL A 69 2.69 17.03 10.72
N LEU A 70 2.44 17.54 11.93
CA LEU A 70 2.10 16.73 13.10
C LEU A 70 0.76 16.00 12.92
N VAL A 71 -0.27 16.67 12.38
CA VAL A 71 -1.56 16.03 12.08
C VAL A 71 -1.36 14.91 11.06
N GLY A 72 -0.59 15.14 10.00
CA GLY A 72 -0.25 14.11 9.02
C GLY A 72 0.43 12.90 9.68
N LEU A 73 1.41 13.13 10.56
CA LEU A 73 2.09 12.08 11.32
C LEU A 73 1.16 11.31 12.24
N ILE A 74 0.29 11.99 13.00
CA ILE A 74 -0.67 11.36 13.91
C ILE A 74 -1.65 10.48 13.14
N LEU A 75 -2.18 10.96 12.02
CA LEU A 75 -3.08 10.18 11.18
C LEU A 75 -2.38 8.97 10.55
N THR A 76 -1.11 9.13 10.15
CA THR A 76 -0.29 8.00 9.67
C THR A 76 -0.09 6.96 10.77
N PHE A 77 0.19 7.41 11.99
CA PHE A 77 0.36 6.54 13.15
C PHE A 77 -0.92 5.78 13.48
N ILE A 78 -2.07 6.45 13.48
CA ILE A 78 -3.38 5.82 13.69
C ILE A 78 -3.66 4.78 12.59
N THR A 79 -3.50 5.14 11.32
CA THR A 79 -3.78 4.21 10.20
C THR A 79 -2.79 3.05 10.12
N TRP A 80 -1.56 3.24 10.56
CA TRP A 80 -0.59 2.17 10.75
C TRP A 80 -1.02 1.20 11.86
N ILE A 81 -1.42 1.70 13.04
CA ILE A 81 -1.95 0.86 14.13
C ILE A 81 -3.18 0.07 13.69
N LEU A 82 -4.07 0.70 12.92
CA LEU A 82 -5.27 0.07 12.36
C LEU A 82 -4.96 -0.88 11.19
N LYS A 83 -3.68 -1.05 10.81
CA LYS A 83 -3.20 -1.89 9.70
C LYS A 83 -3.77 -1.49 8.33
N TRP A 84 -4.24 -0.26 8.17
CA TRP A 84 -4.69 0.27 6.87
C TRP A 84 -3.52 0.68 6.00
N GLN A 85 -2.45 1.16 6.64
CA GLN A 85 -1.21 1.51 5.99
C GLN A 85 -0.05 0.71 6.58
N LYS A 86 0.93 0.47 5.72
CA LYS A 86 2.21 -0.10 6.10
C LYS A 86 3.15 1.02 6.51
N VAL A 87 4.27 0.59 7.07
CA VAL A 87 5.25 1.44 7.71
C VAL A 87 5.91 2.45 6.73
N ASP A 88 5.82 2.21 5.42
CA ASP A 88 6.25 3.15 4.37
C ASP A 88 5.44 4.46 4.34
N GLY A 89 4.23 4.47 4.90
CA GLY A 89 3.38 5.65 4.99
C GLY A 89 4.06 6.85 5.66
N PHE A 90 4.87 6.62 6.71
CA PHE A 90 5.61 7.68 7.40
C PHE A 90 6.58 8.42 6.47
N THR A 91 7.24 7.69 5.57
CA THR A 91 8.19 8.27 4.62
C THR A 91 7.48 9.18 3.62
N PHE A 92 6.36 8.73 3.06
CA PHE A 92 5.59 9.51 2.10
C PHE A 92 4.96 10.75 2.74
N VAL A 93 4.35 10.61 3.92
CA VAL A 93 3.71 11.73 4.60
C VAL A 93 4.74 12.77 5.01
N LEU A 94 5.84 12.39 5.66
CA LEU A 94 6.84 13.39 6.06
C LEU A 94 7.51 14.06 4.87
N GLY A 95 7.89 13.29 3.84
CA GLY A 95 8.48 13.85 2.64
C GLY A 95 7.56 14.86 1.96
N LEU A 96 6.29 14.50 1.77
CA LEU A 96 5.32 15.34 1.09
C LEU A 96 4.91 16.56 1.93
N THR A 97 4.57 16.36 3.21
CA THR A 97 4.16 17.47 4.08
C THR A 97 5.28 18.49 4.31
N LEU A 98 6.53 18.06 4.51
CA LEU A 98 7.66 19.00 4.66
C LEU A 98 8.01 19.73 3.36
N LEU A 99 7.93 19.05 2.21
CA LEU A 99 8.10 19.71 0.91
C LEU A 99 7.03 20.80 0.72
N LEU A 100 5.77 20.46 0.96
CA LEU A 100 4.64 21.37 0.77
C LEU A 100 4.63 22.52 1.79
N SER A 101 4.98 22.26 3.05
CA SER A 101 5.17 23.30 4.07
C SER A 101 6.31 24.25 3.71
N SER A 102 7.41 23.73 3.17
CA SER A 102 8.54 24.54 2.72
C SER A 102 8.11 25.50 1.61
N VAL A 103 7.29 25.03 0.66
CA VAL A 103 6.70 25.89 -0.38
C VAL A 103 5.96 27.08 0.24
N ILE A 104 5.17 26.90 1.29
CA ILE A 104 4.39 27.97 1.94
C ILE A 104 5.30 28.92 2.73
N VAL A 105 6.14 28.39 3.62
CA VAL A 105 6.98 29.19 4.53
C VAL A 105 8.05 29.97 3.76
N ASN A 106 8.61 29.38 2.69
CA ASN A 106 9.67 30.04 1.93
C ASN A 106 9.21 31.33 1.26
N GLN A 107 7.96 31.36 0.82
CA GLN A 107 7.41 32.56 0.18
C GLN A 107 7.40 33.76 1.14
N THR A 108 7.18 33.52 2.43
CA THR A 108 6.98 34.60 3.40
C THR A 108 8.24 35.45 3.59
N TRP A 109 9.42 34.82 3.57
CA TRP A 109 10.69 35.56 3.67
C TRP A 109 11.27 35.93 2.30
N LEU A 110 10.98 35.16 1.23
CA LEU A 110 11.35 35.55 -0.15
C LEU A 110 10.67 36.83 -0.62
N GLN A 111 9.50 37.16 -0.06
CA GLN A 111 8.87 38.47 -0.30
C GLN A 111 9.71 39.64 0.24
N ALA A 112 10.45 39.45 1.33
CA ALA A 112 11.34 40.46 1.88
C ALA A 112 12.64 40.63 1.07
N TRP A 113 12.93 39.72 0.14
CA TRP A 113 14.11 39.81 -0.70
C TRP A 113 13.86 40.74 -1.89
N ASP A 114 14.71 41.76 -2.04
CA ASP A 114 14.62 42.77 -3.10
C ASP A 114 15.21 42.30 -4.44
N PHE A 115 14.95 41.05 -4.81
CA PHE A 115 15.31 40.53 -6.13
C PHE A 115 14.24 40.90 -7.15
N ASN A 116 14.61 41.68 -8.17
CA ASN A 116 13.73 42.03 -9.28
C ASN A 116 13.37 40.85 -10.19
N ASN A 117 14.13 39.73 -10.13
CA ASN A 117 13.90 38.59 -11.00
C ASN A 117 13.03 37.50 -10.33
N THR A 118 11.77 37.44 -10.71
CA THR A 118 10.79 36.45 -10.24
C THR A 118 11.21 35.00 -10.51
N ILE A 119 11.92 34.75 -11.62
CA ILE A 119 12.37 33.39 -11.98
C ILE A 119 13.38 32.87 -10.96
N VAL A 120 14.31 33.73 -10.53
CA VAL A 120 15.33 33.36 -9.54
C VAL A 120 14.68 33.04 -8.18
N LYS A 121 13.70 33.84 -7.75
CA LYS A 121 12.94 33.58 -6.51
C LYS A 121 12.24 32.21 -6.56
N LEU A 122 11.60 31.89 -7.69
CA LEU A 122 10.93 30.61 -7.88
C LEU A 122 11.91 29.43 -7.86
N LEU A 123 13.06 29.58 -8.52
CA LEU A 123 14.10 28.54 -8.55
C LEU A 123 14.66 28.27 -7.15
N ILE A 124 14.97 29.32 -6.37
CA ILE A 124 15.45 29.19 -4.99
C ILE A 124 14.37 28.51 -4.12
N ARG A 125 13.11 28.93 -4.24
CA ARG A 125 11.97 28.32 -3.53
C ARG A 125 11.86 26.82 -3.84
N PHE A 126 12.02 26.44 -5.09
CA PHE A 126 11.96 25.05 -5.54
C PHE A 126 13.11 24.20 -4.99
N ILE A 127 14.35 24.72 -5.02
CA ILE A 127 15.51 24.04 -4.44
C ILE A 127 15.30 23.79 -2.95
N ILE A 128 14.88 24.82 -2.20
CA ILE A 128 14.67 24.68 -0.75
C ILE A 128 13.52 23.71 -0.47
N ALA A 129 12.43 23.75 -1.25
CA ALA A 129 11.34 22.80 -1.11
C ALA A 129 11.78 21.35 -1.33
N ILE A 130 12.61 21.09 -2.34
CA ILE A 130 13.21 19.76 -2.56
C ILE A 130 14.09 19.36 -1.37
N MET A 131 14.93 20.25 -0.86
CA MET A 131 15.78 19.96 0.29
C MET A 131 14.95 19.54 1.53
N PHE A 132 13.88 20.28 1.83
CA PHE A 132 12.97 19.92 2.92
C PHE A 132 12.24 18.60 2.66
N GLY A 133 11.86 18.33 1.41
CA GLY A 133 11.30 17.04 1.01
C GLY A 133 12.28 15.88 1.27
N LEU A 134 13.55 16.04 0.90
CA LEU A 134 14.59 15.05 1.15
C LEU A 134 14.85 14.83 2.65
N ILE A 135 14.89 15.91 3.44
CA ILE A 135 14.98 15.82 4.92
C ILE A 135 13.77 15.07 5.46
N GLY A 136 12.57 15.35 4.96
CA GLY A 136 11.35 14.65 5.37
C GLY A 136 11.35 13.17 5.02
N ILE A 137 11.83 12.80 3.83
CA ILE A 137 12.02 11.40 3.44
C ILE A 137 13.00 10.72 4.40
N PHE A 138 14.14 11.35 4.69
CA PHE A 138 15.13 10.80 5.60
C PHE A 138 14.57 10.57 7.02
N LEU A 139 13.90 11.57 7.59
CA LEU A 139 13.24 11.45 8.90
C LEU A 139 12.15 10.37 8.88
N GLY A 140 11.38 10.30 7.80
CA GLY A 140 10.36 9.29 7.61
C GLY A 140 10.92 7.89 7.51
N LEU A 141 12.07 7.68 6.86
CA LEU A 141 12.77 6.40 6.83
C LEU A 141 13.23 5.96 8.23
N LEU A 142 13.69 6.90 9.07
CA LEU A 142 14.04 6.61 10.46
C LEU A 142 12.82 6.14 11.26
N LEU A 143 11.71 6.88 11.18
CA LEU A 143 10.45 6.48 11.82
C LEU A 143 9.94 5.14 11.29
N SER A 144 10.00 4.93 9.98
CA SER A 144 9.64 3.66 9.36
C SER A 144 10.50 2.51 9.89
N THR A 145 11.80 2.73 10.09
CA THR A 145 12.70 1.70 10.62
C THR A 145 12.36 1.38 12.08
N LEU A 146 12.08 2.39 12.90
CA LEU A 146 11.66 2.21 14.29
C LEU A 146 10.33 1.47 14.42
N ALA A 147 9.32 1.85 13.62
CA ALA A 147 8.02 1.20 13.61
C ALA A 147 8.13 -0.27 13.16
N ARG A 148 8.95 -0.56 12.14
CA ARG A 148 9.19 -1.93 11.69
C ARG A 148 9.90 -2.78 12.75
N ASN A 149 10.89 -2.21 13.44
CA ASN A 149 11.56 -2.90 14.55
C ASN A 149 10.57 -3.23 15.69
N PHE A 150 9.58 -2.36 15.92
CA PHE A 150 8.52 -2.62 16.89
C PHE A 150 7.58 -3.75 16.45
N GLU A 151 7.17 -3.79 15.18
CA GLU A 151 6.38 -4.91 14.62
C GLU A 151 7.11 -6.24 14.77
N TYR A 152 8.39 -6.27 14.41
CA TYR A 152 9.24 -7.46 14.54
C TYR A 152 9.30 -7.98 15.97
N LYS A 153 9.46 -7.10 16.96
CA LYS A 153 9.44 -7.51 18.37
C LYS A 153 8.10 -8.09 18.80
N GLN A 154 6.99 -7.67 18.21
CA GLN A 154 5.69 -8.27 18.48
C GLN A 154 5.54 -9.63 17.80
N GLU A 155 5.97 -9.75 16.55
CA GLU A 155 5.96 -11.00 15.79
C GLU A 155 6.80 -12.07 16.50
N ASP A 156 7.99 -11.72 16.99
CA ASP A 156 8.85 -12.65 17.74
C ASP A 156 8.17 -13.15 19.02
N LYS A 157 7.49 -12.28 19.76
CA LYS A 157 6.71 -12.68 20.95
C LYS A 157 5.56 -13.62 20.59
N ILE A 158 4.89 -13.37 19.48
CA ILE A 158 3.80 -14.22 18.98
C ILE A 158 4.36 -15.58 18.57
N GLN A 159 5.50 -15.60 17.87
CA GLN A 159 6.14 -16.83 17.42
C GLN A 159 6.58 -17.71 18.58
N ILE A 160 7.19 -17.13 19.62
CA ILE A 160 7.56 -17.88 20.85
C ILE A 160 6.34 -18.57 21.46
N ILE A 161 5.20 -17.87 21.56
CA ILE A 161 3.95 -18.46 22.08
C ILE A 161 3.46 -19.62 21.21
N ILE A 162 3.59 -19.51 19.88
CA ILE A 162 3.18 -20.56 18.94
C ILE A 162 4.14 -21.76 19.03
N ASP A 163 5.43 -21.52 19.15
CA ASP A 163 6.44 -22.57 19.27
C ASP A 163 6.27 -23.35 20.58
N ASP A 164 6.06 -22.64 21.70
CA ASP A 164 5.76 -23.27 22.99
C ASP A 164 4.44 -24.08 22.94
N TYR A 165 3.47 -23.66 22.11
CA TYR A 165 2.21 -24.39 21.91
C TYR A 165 2.46 -25.71 21.16
N HIS A 166 3.27 -25.71 20.10
CA HIS A 166 3.64 -26.91 19.37
C HIS A 166 4.47 -27.88 20.20
N ASP A 167 5.40 -27.36 20.98
CA ASP A 167 6.28 -28.14 21.86
C ASP A 167 5.58 -28.65 23.13
N GLN A 168 4.28 -28.36 23.31
CA GLN A 168 3.50 -28.69 24.51
C GLN A 168 4.12 -28.12 25.80
N LYS A 169 4.86 -27.02 25.69
CA LYS A 169 5.48 -26.30 26.80
C LYS A 169 4.54 -25.26 27.41
N LEU A 170 3.49 -24.87 26.70
CA LEU A 170 2.39 -24.14 27.33
C LEU A 170 1.75 -25.06 28.38
N GLY A 171 1.70 -24.61 29.63
CA GLY A 171 0.96 -25.26 30.69
C GLY A 171 -0.55 -25.38 30.37
N ASP A 172 -1.34 -25.78 31.38
CA ASP A 172 -2.77 -26.00 31.20
C ASP A 172 -3.48 -24.80 30.54
N LYS A 173 -4.43 -25.09 29.64
CA LYS A 173 -5.21 -24.09 28.91
C LYS A 173 -5.93 -23.11 29.85
N ASN A 174 -6.26 -23.56 31.06
CA ASN A 174 -6.88 -22.74 32.09
C ASN A 174 -5.94 -21.65 32.66
N THR A 175 -4.63 -21.79 32.50
CA THR A 175 -3.64 -20.80 32.96
C THR A 175 -3.25 -19.80 31.87
N TRP A 176 -3.80 -19.91 30.67
CA TRP A 176 -3.45 -19.02 29.57
C TRP A 176 -4.02 -17.62 29.77
N THR A 177 -3.21 -16.61 29.46
CA THR A 177 -3.70 -15.23 29.41
C THR A 177 -4.69 -15.06 28.24
N LYS A 178 -5.58 -14.07 28.33
CA LYS A 178 -6.51 -13.73 27.23
C LYS A 178 -5.77 -13.50 25.90
N THR A 179 -4.58 -12.91 25.95
CA THR A 179 -3.73 -12.65 24.79
C THR A 179 -3.23 -13.95 24.17
N THR A 180 -2.68 -14.85 24.98
CA THR A 180 -2.22 -16.18 24.56
C THR A 180 -3.34 -16.97 23.90
N THR A 181 -4.52 -17.03 24.52
CA THR A 181 -5.69 -17.73 23.98
C THR A 181 -6.10 -17.17 22.63
N LYS A 182 -6.14 -15.85 22.47
CA LYS A 182 -6.51 -15.21 21.20
C LYS A 182 -5.48 -15.47 20.09
N ILE A 183 -4.19 -15.48 20.42
CA ILE A 183 -3.11 -15.79 19.47
C ILE A 183 -3.28 -17.21 18.94
N ILE A 184 -3.46 -18.20 19.84
CA ILE A 184 -3.60 -19.62 19.47
C ILE A 184 -4.88 -19.84 18.65
N GLN A 185 -6.01 -19.25 19.05
CA GLN A 185 -7.26 -19.34 18.28
C GLN A 185 -7.12 -18.77 16.86
N ASN A 186 -6.44 -17.63 16.71
CA ASN A 186 -6.21 -17.05 15.39
C ASN A 186 -5.28 -17.92 14.54
N TYR A 187 -4.24 -18.49 15.15
CA TYR A 187 -3.34 -19.43 14.48
C TYR A 187 -4.09 -20.69 13.97
N GLU A 188 -4.92 -21.29 14.81
CA GLU A 188 -5.73 -22.46 14.43
C GLU A 188 -6.72 -22.13 13.32
N LYS A 189 -7.41 -20.99 13.41
CA LYS A 189 -8.31 -20.51 12.34
C LYS A 189 -7.58 -20.33 11.01
N ALA A 190 -6.41 -19.69 11.02
CA ALA A 190 -5.60 -19.49 9.82
C ALA A 190 -5.17 -20.84 9.21
N LYS A 191 -4.77 -21.81 10.03
CA LYS A 191 -4.41 -23.16 9.57
C LYS A 191 -5.60 -23.91 8.95
N ILE A 192 -6.81 -23.73 9.49
CA ILE A 192 -8.04 -24.29 8.92
C ILE A 192 -8.36 -23.63 7.58
N GLU A 193 -8.30 -22.29 7.49
CA GLU A 193 -8.53 -21.56 6.24
C GLU A 193 -7.53 -21.93 5.15
N GLU A 194 -6.26 -22.12 5.50
CA GLU A 194 -5.23 -22.54 4.56
C GLU A 194 -5.55 -23.92 3.98
N LYS A 195 -5.95 -24.88 4.82
CA LYS A 195 -6.40 -26.21 4.35
C LYS A 195 -7.61 -26.13 3.43
N ILE A 196 -8.62 -25.34 3.80
CA ILE A 196 -9.80 -25.12 2.95
C ILE A 196 -9.41 -24.51 1.61
N ASN A 197 -8.48 -23.56 1.60
CA ASN A 197 -8.01 -22.92 0.36
C ASN A 197 -7.18 -23.87 -0.51
N GLN A 198 -6.35 -24.72 0.09
CA GLN A 198 -5.64 -25.78 -0.63
C GLN A 198 -6.63 -26.79 -1.25
N GLU A 199 -7.63 -27.24 -0.49
CA GLU A 199 -8.68 -28.11 -1.00
C GLU A 199 -9.45 -27.47 -2.17
N LYS A 200 -9.82 -26.18 -2.03
CA LYS A 200 -10.47 -25.44 -3.13
C LYS A 200 -9.60 -25.37 -4.38
N LYS A 201 -8.30 -25.13 -4.23
CA LYS A 201 -7.36 -25.13 -5.38
C LYS A 201 -7.30 -26.51 -6.03
N ASN A 202 -7.16 -27.57 -5.25
CA ASN A 202 -7.13 -28.94 -5.76
C ASN A 202 -8.41 -29.31 -6.50
N ILE A 203 -9.58 -28.92 -5.99
CA ILE A 203 -10.88 -29.13 -6.65
C ILE A 203 -10.94 -28.35 -7.97
N LEU A 204 -10.43 -27.12 -7.99
CA LEU A 204 -10.45 -26.26 -9.18
C LEU A 204 -9.51 -26.80 -10.27
N GLU A 205 -8.33 -27.30 -9.88
CA GLU A 205 -7.40 -28.00 -10.77
C GLU A 205 -8.02 -29.30 -11.33
N GLN A 206 -8.69 -30.11 -10.51
CA GLN A 206 -9.42 -31.30 -10.98
C GLN A 206 -10.55 -30.95 -11.97
N LYS A 207 -11.28 -29.86 -11.73
CA LYS A 207 -12.33 -29.38 -12.64
C LYS A 207 -11.74 -28.87 -13.96
N LEU A 208 -10.61 -28.17 -13.93
CA LEU A 208 -9.91 -27.73 -15.14
C LEU A 208 -9.39 -28.93 -15.95
N ALA A 209 -8.81 -29.94 -15.28
CA ALA A 209 -8.32 -31.15 -15.94
C ALA A 209 -9.46 -31.97 -16.59
N THR A 210 -10.59 -32.11 -15.91
CA THR A 210 -11.77 -32.81 -16.46
C THR A 210 -12.41 -32.02 -17.61
N ALA A 211 -12.51 -30.69 -17.51
CA ALA A 211 -12.98 -29.84 -18.61
C ALA A 211 -12.11 -29.98 -19.86
N SER A 212 -10.77 -29.92 -19.72
CA SER A 212 -9.83 -30.11 -20.84
C SER A 212 -10.01 -31.46 -21.53
N ASN A 213 -10.08 -32.55 -20.75
CA ASN A 213 -10.29 -33.90 -21.30
C ASN A 213 -11.63 -34.05 -22.03
N THR A 214 -12.67 -33.36 -21.55
CA THR A 214 -14.01 -33.42 -22.16
C THR A 214 -14.04 -32.71 -23.52
N ASP A 215 -13.32 -31.59 -23.64
CA ASP A 215 -13.21 -30.86 -24.90
C ASP A 215 -12.34 -31.62 -25.92
N ASP A 216 -11.26 -32.26 -25.47
CA ASP A 216 -10.45 -33.15 -26.31
C ASP A 216 -11.27 -34.34 -26.84
N LEU A 217 -12.12 -34.95 -26.00
CA LEU A 217 -13.04 -36.02 -26.40
C LEU A 217 -14.07 -35.55 -27.42
N LYS A 218 -14.65 -34.35 -27.25
CA LYS A 218 -15.61 -33.77 -28.21
C LYS A 218 -14.95 -33.54 -29.57
N ASP A 219 -13.71 -33.09 -29.60
CA ASP A 219 -12.98 -32.85 -30.83
C ASP A 219 -12.58 -34.15 -31.54
N GLN A 220 -12.23 -35.20 -30.79
CA GLN A 220 -12.04 -36.54 -31.35
C GLN A 220 -13.33 -37.09 -31.97
N ILE A 221 -14.46 -36.99 -31.26
CA ILE A 221 -15.78 -37.43 -31.77
C ILE A 221 -16.14 -36.67 -33.06
N LYS A 222 -15.93 -35.35 -33.10
CA LYS A 222 -16.17 -34.55 -34.31
C LYS A 222 -15.28 -35.01 -35.49
N LYS A 223 -13.99 -35.25 -35.25
CA LYS A 223 -13.05 -35.75 -36.27
C LYS A 223 -13.47 -37.12 -36.80
N GLU A 224 -13.90 -38.03 -35.94
CA GLU A 224 -14.41 -39.35 -36.34
C GLU A 224 -15.69 -39.25 -37.16
N GLN A 225 -16.63 -38.40 -36.76
CA GLN A 225 -17.87 -38.16 -37.52
C GLN A 225 -17.58 -37.57 -38.92
N ILE A 226 -16.61 -36.66 -39.02
CA ILE A 226 -16.18 -36.09 -40.31
C ILE A 226 -15.56 -37.20 -41.18
N LYS A 227 -14.69 -38.04 -40.61
CA LYS A 227 -14.06 -39.16 -41.33
C LYS A 227 -15.08 -40.18 -41.82
N GLN A 228 -16.07 -40.54 -40.99
CA GLN A 228 -17.17 -41.41 -41.39
C GLN A 228 -17.99 -40.81 -42.54
N LYS A 229 -18.31 -39.50 -42.48
CA LYS A 229 -19.01 -38.79 -43.56
C LYS A 229 -18.21 -38.76 -44.86
N LEU A 230 -16.89 -38.59 -44.79
CA LEU A 230 -16.00 -38.61 -45.96
C LEU A 230 -15.91 -40.01 -46.57
N ASN A 231 -15.74 -41.05 -45.74
CA ASN A 231 -15.72 -42.45 -46.19
C ASN A 231 -17.03 -42.83 -46.90
N LEU A 232 -18.19 -42.48 -46.32
CA LEU A 232 -19.50 -42.70 -46.94
C LEU A 232 -19.66 -41.96 -48.28
N ARG A 233 -19.02 -40.79 -48.45
CA ARG A 233 -19.01 -40.06 -49.72
C ARG A 233 -18.10 -40.71 -50.75
N GLU A 234 -16.92 -41.18 -50.36
CA GLU A 234 -16.01 -41.91 -51.25
C GLU A 234 -16.60 -43.25 -51.71
N GLU A 235 -17.22 -44.00 -50.82
CA GLU A 235 -17.84 -45.29 -51.14
C GLU A 235 -19.01 -45.14 -52.13
N LYS A 236 -19.81 -44.07 -51.97
CA LYS A 236 -20.83 -43.67 -52.96
C LYS A 236 -20.24 -43.26 -54.30
N GLN A 237 -19.04 -42.68 -54.33
CA GLN A 237 -18.37 -42.34 -55.60
C GLN A 237 -17.76 -43.57 -56.27
N ARG A 238 -17.16 -44.49 -55.51
CA ARG A 238 -16.61 -45.76 -56.00
C ARG A 238 -17.69 -46.66 -56.59
N THR A 239 -18.83 -46.77 -55.91
CA THR A 239 -20.00 -47.53 -56.40
C THR A 239 -20.66 -46.90 -57.63
N LYS A 240 -20.62 -45.57 -57.79
CA LYS A 240 -21.05 -44.90 -59.02
C LYS A 240 -20.10 -45.16 -60.19
N LYS A 241 -18.78 -45.10 -59.98
CA LYS A 241 -17.79 -45.41 -61.02
C LYS A 241 -17.78 -46.87 -61.46
N SER A 242 -18.12 -47.81 -60.56
CA SER A 242 -18.21 -49.24 -60.89
C SER A 242 -19.49 -49.64 -61.66
N LYS A 243 -20.46 -48.75 -61.81
CA LYS A 243 -21.71 -48.97 -62.56
C LYS A 243 -21.73 -48.31 -63.94
N THR A 244 -20.59 -47.79 -64.39
CA THR A 244 -20.37 -47.26 -65.75
C THR A 244 -19.35 -48.15 -66.44
#